data_AF-A0A1M2VH30-F1
#
_entry.id   AF-A0A1M2VH30-F1
#
_cell.length_a   1.000
_cell.length_b   1.000
_cell.length_c   1.000
_cell.angle_alpha   90.00
_cell.angle_beta   90.00
_cell.angle_gamma   90.00
#
_symmetry.space_group_name_H-M   'P 1'
#
loop_
_entity.id
_entity.type
_entity.pdbx_description
1 polymer ?
#
loop_
_entity_poly.entity_id
_entity_poly.type
_entity_poly.pdbx_seq_one_letter_code
_entity_poly.pdbx_strand_id
1 'polypeptide(L)'
;MSLPPGLRYTLRQLPNILIPPAIIYASAYIARGYFQLSPPTWLLVLLTLFSWPIAFTARVQYHDYANLLRARTLGAVCPRAIPHKWPGSIDLLKTIFAMDNVRYLGHSLFEWREEYGNIFNFRVMFEDRLANALA
;
A
#
# COMPACT_ATOMS: atom_id res chain seq x y z
N MET A 1 -31.30 13.33 0.68
CA MET A 1 -30.72 13.25 -0.67
C MET A 1 -29.40 12.50 -0.61
N SER A 2 -29.28 11.37 -1.30
CA SER A 2 -28.06 10.57 -1.32
C SER A 2 -26.99 11.27 -2.17
N LEU A 3 -25.88 11.66 -1.53
CA LEU A 3 -24.69 12.15 -2.24
C LEU A 3 -24.29 11.14 -3.35
N PRO A 4 -23.89 11.61 -4.55
CA PRO A 4 -23.43 10.75 -5.63
C PRO A 4 -22.29 9.85 -5.18
N PRO A 5 -22.21 8.59 -5.67
CA PRO A 5 -21.20 7.62 -5.22
C PRO A 5 -19.77 8.12 -5.43
N GLY A 6 -19.51 8.88 -6.51
CA GLY A 6 -18.21 9.51 -6.76
C GLY A 6 -17.83 10.54 -5.70
N LEU A 7 -18.73 11.46 -5.38
CA LEU A 7 -18.50 12.50 -4.36
C LEU A 7 -18.28 11.90 -2.97
N ARG A 8 -19.03 10.86 -2.61
CA ARG A 8 -18.82 10.11 -1.36
C ARG A 8 -17.43 9.47 -1.31
N TYR A 9 -16.96 8.91 -2.42
CA TYR A 9 -15.63 8.32 -2.51
C TYR A 9 -14.53 9.37 -2.35
N THR A 10 -14.62 10.50 -3.06
CA THR A 10 -13.63 11.58 -2.98
C THR A 10 -13.55 12.18 -1.57
N LEU A 11 -14.70 12.43 -0.94
CA LEU A 11 -14.76 12.94 0.44
C LEU A 11 -14.16 11.96 1.46
N ARG A 12 -14.27 10.65 1.22
CA ARG A 12 -13.67 9.63 2.08
C ARG A 12 -12.15 9.50 1.85
N GLN A 13 -11.66 9.86 0.67
CA GLN A 13 -10.24 9.83 0.33
C GLN A 13 -9.50 11.09 0.79
N LEU A 14 -10.19 12.23 0.89
CA LEU A 14 -9.66 13.55 1.29
C LEU A 14 -8.80 13.51 2.57
N PRO A 15 -9.22 12.85 3.67
CA PRO A 15 -8.37 12.72 4.86
C PRO A 15 -7.05 12.01 4.58
N ASN A 16 -7.05 10.92 3.80
CA ASN A 16 -5.80 10.21 3.46
C ASN A 16 -4.82 11.07 2.65
N ILE A 17 -5.33 12.05 1.91
CA ILE A 17 -4.52 12.95 1.07
C ILE A 17 -4.00 14.14 1.89
N LEU A 18 -4.82 14.67 2.80
CA LEU A 18 -4.51 15.88 3.58
C LEU A 18 -3.72 15.60 4.88
N ILE A 19 -3.89 14.43 5.49
CA ILE A 19 -3.20 14.07 6.74
C ILE A 19 -1.66 14.06 6.59
N PRO A 20 -1.04 13.46 5.55
CA PRO A 20 0.42 13.43 5.41
C PRO A 20 1.08 14.82 5.39
N PRO A 21 0.65 15.79 4.55
CA PRO A 21 1.23 17.13 4.57
C PRO A 21 0.88 17.90 5.86
N ALA A 22 -0.30 17.66 6.46
CA ALA A 22 -0.67 18.29 7.73
C ALA A 22 0.24 17.85 8.88
N ILE A 23 0.64 16.58 8.94
CA ILE A 23 1.61 16.07 9.94
C ILE A 23 2.97 16.75 9.78
N ILE A 24 3.42 16.99 8.56
CA ILE A 24 4.71 17.66 8.32
C ILE A 24 4.63 19.13 8.71
N TYR A 25 3.54 19.80 8.37
CA TYR A 25 3.36 21.18 8.80
C TYR A 25 3.29 21.29 10.32
N ALA A 26 2.56 20.39 10.99
CA ALA A 26 2.47 20.35 12.44
C ALA A 26 3.83 20.07 13.11
N SER A 27 4.59 19.11 12.59
CA SER A 27 5.94 18.82 13.11
C SER A 27 6.91 19.98 12.88
N ALA A 28 6.84 20.68 11.74
CA ALA A 28 7.62 21.88 11.48
C ALA A 28 7.24 23.03 12.43
N TYR A 29 5.95 23.19 12.75
CA TYR A 29 5.46 24.19 13.69
C TYR A 29 5.96 23.91 15.12
N ILE A 30 5.87 22.65 15.58
CA ILE A 30 6.37 22.22 16.89
C ILE A 30 7.89 22.39 16.97
N ALA A 31 8.63 22.04 15.91
CA ALA A 31 10.09 22.20 15.86
C ALA A 31 10.52 23.67 16.00
N ARG A 32 9.80 24.59 15.35
CA ARG A 32 10.06 26.03 15.48
C ARG A 32 9.72 26.56 16.87
N GLY A 33 8.57 26.16 17.42
CA GLY A 33 8.08 26.67 18.70
C GLY A 33 8.87 26.16 19.91
N TYR A 34 9.16 24.86 19.97
CA TYR A 34 9.80 24.24 21.13
C TYR A 34 11.31 24.14 21.02
N PHE A 35 11.85 23.97 19.82
CA PHE A 35 13.29 23.72 19.62
C PHE A 35 14.04 24.89 18.98
N GLN A 36 13.35 26.00 18.65
CA GLN A 36 13.89 27.16 17.91
C GLN A 36 14.60 26.78 16.59
N LEU A 37 14.35 25.56 16.11
CA LEU A 37 14.91 25.02 14.89
C LEU A 37 14.07 25.55 13.74
N SER A 38 14.69 26.36 12.89
CA SER A 38 14.10 26.84 11.65
C SER A 38 14.51 25.90 10.53
N PRO A 39 13.75 24.82 10.25
CA PRO A 39 14.12 23.90 9.18
C PRO A 39 14.17 24.67 7.86
N PRO A 40 15.22 24.46 7.05
CA PRO A 40 15.34 25.12 5.78
C PRO A 40 14.24 24.65 4.82
N THR A 41 13.80 25.52 3.92
CA THR A 41 12.67 25.28 3.01
C THR A 41 12.84 24.05 2.14
N TRP A 42 14.06 23.74 1.69
CA TRP A 42 14.35 22.54 0.91
C TRP A 42 14.06 21.25 1.68
N LEU A 43 14.28 21.22 2.99
CA LEU A 43 13.99 20.05 3.82
C LEU A 43 12.47 19.83 3.95
N LEU A 44 11.70 20.91 4.08
CA LEU A 44 10.23 20.83 4.10
C LEU A 44 9.66 20.36 2.76
N VAL A 45 10.22 20.82 1.64
CA VAL A 45 9.84 20.36 0.30
C VAL A 45 10.13 18.87 0.13
N LEU A 46 11.31 18.40 0.55
CA LEU A 46 11.63 16.98 0.51
C LEU A 46 10.72 16.16 1.42
N LEU A 47 10.52 16.58 2.67
CA LEU A 47 9.64 15.88 3.60
C LEU A 47 8.22 15.79 3.04
N THR A 48 7.67 16.89 2.51
CA THR A 48 6.32 16.88 1.92
C THR A 48 6.22 15.97 0.71
N LEU A 49 7.23 15.97 -0.17
CA LEU A 49 7.27 15.06 -1.32
C LEU A 49 7.33 13.59 -0.89
N PHE A 50 8.17 13.26 0.11
CA PHE A 50 8.30 11.90 0.63
C PHE A 50 7.19 11.49 1.59
N SER A 51 6.35 12.42 2.05
CA SER A 51 5.26 12.14 2.97
C SER A 51 4.25 11.15 2.43
N TRP A 52 3.96 11.24 1.13
CA TRP A 52 3.04 10.34 0.44
C TRP A 52 3.59 8.91 0.39
N PRO A 53 4.77 8.64 -0.20
CA PRO A 53 5.29 7.28 -0.25
C PRO A 53 5.51 6.68 1.15
N ILE A 54 5.91 7.48 2.14
CA ILE A 54 6.05 7.03 3.53
C ILE A 54 4.68 6.68 4.12
N ALA A 55 3.67 7.52 3.95
CA ALA A 55 2.33 7.25 4.46
C ALA A 55 1.71 6.00 3.82
N PHE A 56 1.88 5.81 2.50
CA PHE A 56 1.38 4.62 1.81
C PHE A 56 2.09 3.34 2.29
N THR A 57 3.42 3.35 2.40
CA THR A 57 4.18 2.22 2.91
C THR A 57 3.80 1.88 4.35
N ALA A 58 3.71 2.88 5.23
CA ALA A 58 3.30 2.69 6.63
C ALA A 58 1.88 2.12 6.73
N ARG A 59 0.94 2.64 5.94
CA ARG A 59 -0.45 2.15 5.92
C ARG A 59 -0.53 0.67 5.52
N VAL A 60 0.26 0.26 4.53
CA VAL A 60 0.29 -1.13 4.04
C VAL A 60 0.85 -2.06 5.11
N GLN A 61 1.99 -1.70 5.71
CA GLN A 61 2.58 -2.48 6.79
C GLN A 61 1.64 -2.59 7.99
N TYR A 62 0.91 -1.52 8.30
CA TYR A 62 -0.12 -1.54 9.34
C TYR A 62 -1.26 -2.50 8.98
N HIS A 63 -1.76 -2.46 7.74
CA HIS A 63 -2.80 -3.38 7.28
C HIS A 63 -2.34 -4.84 7.34
N ASP A 64 -1.11 -5.12 6.92
CA ASP A 64 -0.51 -6.47 6.98
C ASP A 64 -0.45 -6.98 8.41
N TYR A 65 0.08 -6.15 9.31
CA TYR A 65 0.20 -6.47 10.71
C TYR A 65 -1.17 -6.67 11.37
N ALA A 66 -2.14 -5.79 11.08
CA ALA A 66 -3.49 -5.89 11.61
C ALA A 66 -4.22 -7.14 11.08
N ASN A 67 -4.03 -7.49 9.81
CA ASN A 67 -4.61 -8.70 9.22
C ASN A 67 -3.99 -9.97 9.80
N LEU A 68 -2.67 -9.99 9.99
CA LEU A 68 -1.97 -11.09 10.67
C LEU A 68 -2.47 -11.26 12.10
N LEU A 69 -2.62 -10.16 12.84
CA LEU A 69 -3.13 -10.20 14.21
C LEU A 69 -4.56 -10.74 14.25
N ARG A 70 -5.44 -10.25 13.37
CA ARG A 70 -6.83 -10.73 13.28
C ARG A 70 -6.92 -12.21 12.91
N ALA A 71 -6.12 -12.66 11.94
CA ALA A 71 -6.07 -14.06 11.57
C ALA A 71 -5.67 -14.94 12.75
N ARG A 72 -4.62 -14.55 13.49
CA ARG A 72 -4.20 -15.23 14.73
C ARG A 72 -5.29 -15.29 15.79
N THR A 73 -6.00 -14.18 16.01
CA THR A 73 -7.10 -14.15 17.01
C THR A 73 -8.28 -15.05 16.64
N LEU A 74 -8.48 -15.31 15.35
CA LEU A 74 -9.56 -16.17 14.83
C LEU A 74 -9.10 -17.63 14.62
N GLY A 75 -7.84 -17.96 14.94
CA GLY A 75 -7.26 -19.27 14.63
C GLY A 75 -7.10 -19.54 13.14
N ALA A 76 -7.20 -18.51 12.29
CA ALA A 76 -7.07 -18.61 10.85
C ALA A 76 -5.60 -18.42 10.41
N VAL A 77 -5.23 -19.05 9.30
CA VAL A 77 -3.90 -18.94 8.69
C VAL A 77 -3.96 -17.96 7.52
N CYS A 78 -3.03 -17.00 7.47
CA CYS A 78 -2.93 -16.10 6.32
C CYS A 78 -2.42 -16.86 5.08
N PRO A 79 -3.00 -16.62 3.89
CA PRO A 79 -2.50 -17.19 2.64
C PRO A 79 -1.04 -16.82 2.40
N ARG A 80 -0.30 -17.71 1.73
CA ARG A 80 1.11 -17.46 1.40
C ARG A 80 1.18 -16.29 0.42
N ALA A 81 1.93 -15.25 0.80
CA ALA A 81 2.18 -14.10 -0.06
C ALA A 81 3.33 -14.40 -1.02
N ILE A 82 3.17 -14.03 -2.29
CA ILE A 82 4.26 -14.10 -3.27
C ILE A 82 5.38 -13.16 -2.83
N PRO A 83 6.64 -13.63 -2.74
CA PRO A 83 7.75 -12.80 -2.29
C PRO A 83 7.97 -11.61 -3.24
N HIS A 84 8.13 -10.42 -2.65
CA HIS A 84 8.44 -9.19 -3.38
C HIS A 84 9.57 -8.43 -2.68
N LYS A 85 10.45 -7.76 -3.44
CA LYS A 85 11.63 -7.08 -2.86
C LYS A 85 11.38 -5.59 -2.62
N TRP A 86 10.69 -4.93 -3.54
CA TRP A 86 10.44 -3.49 -3.48
C TRP A 86 9.10 -3.14 -2.83
N PRO A 87 9.01 -1.98 -2.14
CA PRO A 87 7.78 -1.51 -1.53
C PRO A 87 6.66 -1.37 -2.58
N GLY A 88 5.46 -1.85 -2.24
CA GLY A 88 4.32 -1.85 -3.15
C GLY A 88 4.39 -2.91 -4.26
N SER A 89 5.35 -3.84 -4.17
CA SER A 89 5.51 -4.98 -5.09
C SER A 89 5.72 -4.56 -6.52
N ILE A 90 6.46 -3.46 -6.70
CA ILE A 90 6.78 -2.90 -8.03
C ILE A 90 7.54 -3.91 -8.88
N ASP A 91 8.36 -4.79 -8.29
CA ASP A 91 9.03 -5.87 -9.03
C ASP A 91 8.03 -6.84 -9.61
N LEU A 92 7.06 -7.25 -8.81
CA LEU A 92 6.03 -8.20 -9.21
C LEU A 92 5.19 -7.58 -10.33
N LEU A 93 4.86 -6.28 -10.21
CA LEU A 93 4.20 -5.53 -11.27
C LEU A 93 5.04 -5.47 -12.56
N LYS A 94 6.34 -5.21 -12.47
CA LYS A 94 7.25 -5.23 -13.63
C LYS A 94 7.33 -6.60 -14.27
N THR A 95 7.41 -7.67 -13.47
CA THR A 95 7.42 -9.05 -13.95
C THR A 95 6.12 -9.37 -14.65
N ILE A 96 4.98 -9.00 -14.07
CA ILE A 96 3.66 -9.13 -14.69
C ILE A 96 3.63 -8.43 -16.05
N PHE A 97 4.03 -7.15 -16.12
CA PHE A 97 4.01 -6.40 -17.39
C PHE A 97 5.00 -6.95 -18.42
N ALA A 98 6.18 -7.39 -17.98
CA ALA A 98 7.16 -8.01 -18.86
C ALA A 98 6.61 -9.35 -19.42
N MET A 99 5.91 -10.11 -18.59
CA MET A 99 5.27 -11.35 -18.99
C MET A 99 4.04 -11.12 -19.87
N ASP A 100 3.21 -10.12 -19.60
CA ASP A 100 2.00 -9.81 -20.37
C ASP A 100 2.28 -9.50 -21.85
N ASN A 101 3.42 -8.86 -22.12
CA ASN A 101 3.89 -8.61 -23.49
C ASN A 101 4.28 -9.89 -24.26
N VAL A 102 4.46 -11.03 -23.58
CA VAL A 102 4.93 -12.30 -24.15
C VAL A 102 3.91 -13.43 -23.96
N ARG A 103 3.12 -13.42 -22.88
CA ARG A 103 2.20 -14.47 -22.42
C ARG A 103 1.03 -13.80 -21.70
N TYR A 104 -0.17 -14.34 -21.87
CA TYR A 104 -1.35 -13.81 -21.18
C TYR A 104 -1.18 -13.86 -19.65
N LEU A 105 -1.53 -12.77 -18.96
CA LEU A 105 -1.56 -12.63 -17.49
C LEU A 105 -2.09 -13.86 -16.73
N GLY A 106 -3.13 -14.52 -17.27
CA GLY A 106 -3.71 -15.72 -16.69
C GLY A 106 -2.71 -16.88 -16.55
N HIS A 107 -1.71 -16.96 -17.44
CA HIS A 107 -0.72 -18.02 -17.42
C HIS A 107 0.23 -17.92 -16.21
N SER A 108 0.66 -16.71 -15.84
CA SER A 108 1.45 -16.49 -14.62
C SER A 108 0.66 -16.86 -13.35
N LEU A 109 -0.66 -16.67 -13.35
CA LEU A 109 -1.51 -17.12 -12.23
C LEU A 109 -1.56 -18.65 -12.11
N PHE A 110 -1.51 -19.38 -13.23
CA PHE A 110 -1.43 -20.84 -13.20
C PHE A 110 -0.06 -21.33 -12.71
N GLU A 111 1.04 -20.70 -13.13
CA GLU A 111 2.38 -21.03 -12.61
C GLU A 111 2.49 -20.79 -11.10
N TRP A 112 1.96 -19.66 -10.62
CA TRP A 112 1.92 -19.39 -9.17
C TRP A 112 1.00 -20.33 -8.42
N ARG A 113 -0.05 -20.86 -9.05
CA ARG A 113 -0.89 -21.89 -8.45
C ARG A 113 -0.09 -23.18 -8.22
N GLU A 114 0.74 -23.60 -9.18
CA GLU A 114 1.59 -24.79 -9.02
C GLU A 114 2.61 -24.61 -7.89
N GLU A 115 3.17 -23.41 -7.74
CA GLU A 115 4.21 -23.12 -6.74
C GLU A 115 3.66 -22.81 -5.32
N TYR A 116 2.56 -22.07 -5.23
CA TYR A 116 2.01 -21.55 -3.96
C TYR A 116 0.69 -22.19 -3.53
N GLY A 117 0.07 -23.00 -4.40
CA GLY A 117 -1.20 -23.69 -4.14
C GLY A 117 -2.44 -22.96 -4.66
N ASN A 118 -3.63 -23.49 -4.37
CA ASN A 118 -4.90 -22.95 -4.90
C ASN A 118 -5.27 -21.54 -4.40
N ILE A 119 -4.77 -21.14 -3.22
CA ILE A 119 -5.06 -19.84 -2.61
C ILE A 119 -3.74 -19.16 -2.29
N PHE A 120 -3.46 -18.08 -3.00
CA PHE A 120 -2.27 -17.27 -2.77
C PHE A 120 -2.64 -15.79 -2.75
N ASN A 121 -1.83 -15.02 -2.02
CA ASN A 121 -1.92 -13.57 -2.02
C ASN A 121 -0.78 -13.01 -2.87
N PHE A 122 -1.08 -12.08 -3.75
CA PHE A 122 -0.06 -11.30 -4.44
C PHE A 122 -0.41 -9.82 -4.34
N ARG A 123 0.61 -8.99 -4.22
CA ARG A 123 0.42 -7.57 -4.01
C ARG A 123 0.74 -6.80 -5.27
N VAL A 124 -0.10 -5.84 -5.60
CA VAL A 124 0.07 -4.93 -6.74
C VAL A 124 -0.23 -3.52 -6.28
N MET A 125 0.71 -2.59 -6.48
CA MET A 125 0.56 -1.18 -6.13
C MET A 125 0.02 -0.94 -4.72
N PHE A 126 0.63 -1.60 -3.72
CA PHE A 126 0.25 -1.49 -2.30
C PHE A 126 -1.11 -2.08 -1.92
N GLU A 127 -1.73 -2.85 -2.82
CA GLU A 127 -2.99 -3.54 -2.56
C GLU A 127 -2.81 -5.06 -2.61
N ASP A 128 -3.31 -5.74 -1.58
CA ASP A 128 -3.32 -7.20 -1.53
C ASP A 128 -4.44 -7.76 -2.40
N ARG A 129 -4.10 -8.73 -3.25
CA ARG A 129 -5.03 -9.42 -4.13
C ARG A 129 -4.99 -10.91 -3.83
N LEU A 130 -6.11 -11.39 -3.29
CA LEU A 130 -6.33 -12.81 -3.08
C LEU A 130 -6.80 -13.43 -4.39
N ALA A 131 -5.99 -14.31 -4.97
CA ALA A 131 -6.42 -15.16 -6.06
C ALA A 131 -6.91 -16.50 -5.52
N ASN A 132 -8.06 -16.92 -6.02
CA ASN A 132 -8.55 -18.27 -5.90
C ASN A 132 -8.62 -18.87 -7.32
N ALA A 133 -7.74 -19.81 -7.64
CA ALA A 133 -7.61 -20.37 -8.98
C ALA A 133 -8.55 -21.57 -9.23
N LEU A 134 -9.75 -21.55 -8.64
CA LEU A 134 -10.78 -22.61 -8.74
C LEU A 134 -11.87 -22.34 -9.81
N ALA A 135 -11.74 -21.30 -10.63
CA ALA A 135 -12.73 -20.94 -11.66
C ALA A 135 -12.16 -21.09 -13.07
#